data_AF-A0A8H5DZM0-F1
#
_entry.id   AF-A0A8H5DZM0-F1
#
_cell.length_a   1.000
_cell.length_b   1.000
_cell.length_c   1.000
_cell.angle_alpha   90.00
_cell.angle_beta   90.00
_cell.angle_gamma   90.00
#
_symmetry.space_group_name_H-M   'P 1'
#
loop_
_entity.id
_entity.type
_entity.pdbx_description
1 polymer ?
#
loop_
_entity_poly.entity_id
_entity_poly.type
_entity_poly.pdbx_seq_one_letter_code
_entity_poly.pdbx_strand_id
1 'polypeptide(L)'
;MASPNIYHVRIERELPIRDVLSLRNPSLDVQGNLGTPRHDPMTANVPSSQVTQWTDFTIEGLTQAYGDIMASRLAVAADVEPMSLQINSIEDIKSKMFQYYIWPRIRESIAAGAQDIQRRLNGQTPSAVDMIPGHPLPGSRTSTISFTSGQSRTPLVVSCIVTRAWRSIDLANPSNEVAMRPIRRIATYCISAQTRYGFIATVNEIVIVRVSAKGSGTKMQYHVEWQAVSWNAHGRNVMTVNAALFFVTMMSLNERHRGVCPPGFARPLNLWQRYTGPAGPSFYHHLSLRQSFAPPSGAIVEDGSLF
;
A
#
# COMPACT_ATOMS: atom_id res chain seq x y z
N MET A 1 15.84 -48.84 -25.70
CA MET A 1 14.58 -48.08 -25.88
C MET A 1 14.69 -46.82 -25.04
N ALA A 2 14.80 -45.65 -25.67
CA ALA A 2 14.89 -44.37 -24.96
C ALA A 2 13.49 -43.74 -24.91
N SER A 3 13.06 -43.33 -23.72
CA SER A 3 11.78 -42.64 -23.51
C SER A 3 11.79 -41.27 -24.21
N PRO A 4 10.69 -40.84 -24.85
CA PRO A 4 10.63 -39.52 -25.47
C PRO A 4 10.55 -38.45 -24.38
N ASN A 5 11.46 -37.48 -24.41
CA ASN A 5 11.34 -36.25 -23.64
C ASN A 5 10.15 -35.44 -24.18
N ILE A 6 9.05 -35.44 -23.45
CA ILE A 6 7.92 -34.56 -23.71
C ILE A 6 8.28 -33.19 -23.12
N TYR A 7 8.64 -32.26 -24.00
CA TYR A 7 8.81 -30.86 -23.64
C TYR A 7 7.41 -30.25 -23.44
N HIS A 8 7.01 -30.03 -22.19
CA HIS A 8 5.84 -29.20 -21.89
C HIS A 8 6.19 -27.74 -22.19
N VAL A 9 5.79 -27.26 -23.38
CA VAL A 9 5.82 -25.84 -23.70
C VAL A 9 4.79 -25.13 -22.81
N ARG A 10 5.27 -24.53 -21.72
CA ARG A 10 4.46 -23.67 -20.87
C ARG A 10 4.38 -22.31 -21.54
N ILE A 11 3.30 -22.04 -22.26
CA ILE A 11 3.04 -20.71 -22.83
C ILE A 11 2.67 -19.79 -21.67
N GLU A 12 3.63 -18.98 -21.22
CA GLU A 12 3.38 -17.95 -20.22
C GLU A 12 2.65 -16.78 -20.87
N ARG A 13 1.51 -16.40 -20.29
CA ARG A 13 0.71 -15.28 -20.81
C ARG A 13 1.27 -13.99 -20.24
N GLU A 14 1.55 -13.03 -21.11
CA GLU A 14 1.93 -11.68 -20.68
C GLU A 14 0.71 -10.79 -20.45
N LEU A 15 0.54 -10.32 -19.21
CA LEU A 15 -0.52 -9.40 -18.83
C LEU A 15 0.06 -8.06 -18.36
N PRO A 16 -0.60 -6.92 -18.67
CA PRO A 16 -0.27 -5.66 -18.03
C PRO A 16 -0.35 -5.78 -16.50
N ILE A 17 0.55 -5.12 -15.77
CA ILE A 17 0.53 -5.05 -14.29
C ILE A 17 -0.87 -4.68 -13.80
N ARG A 18 -1.53 -3.73 -14.47
CA ARG A 18 -2.92 -3.37 -14.18
C ARG A 18 -3.86 -4.56 -14.12
N ASP A 19 -3.79 -5.44 -15.11
CA ASP A 19 -4.69 -6.59 -15.20
C ASP A 19 -4.38 -7.61 -14.10
N VAL A 20 -3.09 -7.83 -13.78
CA VAL A 20 -2.65 -8.70 -12.67
C VAL A 20 -3.17 -8.18 -11.32
N LEU A 21 -3.02 -6.88 -11.07
CA LEU A 21 -3.49 -6.25 -9.83
C LEU A 21 -5.03 -6.20 -9.75
N SER A 22 -5.72 -6.28 -10.88
CA SER A 22 -7.19 -6.26 -10.95
C SER A 22 -7.86 -7.63 -10.77
N LEU A 23 -7.08 -8.72 -10.67
CA LEU A 23 -7.59 -10.06 -10.47
C LEU A 23 -8.36 -10.20 -9.15
N ARG A 24 -9.36 -11.08 -9.14
CA ARG A 24 -10.18 -11.36 -7.97
C ARG A 24 -9.36 -12.04 -6.87
N ASN A 25 -9.49 -11.55 -5.64
CA ASN A 25 -8.90 -12.16 -4.45
C ASN A 25 -9.75 -13.34 -3.93
N PRO A 26 -9.20 -14.21 -3.07
CA PRO A 26 -9.95 -15.32 -2.50
C PRO A 26 -11.04 -14.73 -1.61
N SER A 27 -12.20 -15.40 -1.54
CA SER A 27 -13.14 -15.13 -0.47
C SER A 27 -12.57 -15.67 0.85
N LEU A 28 -12.89 -15.02 1.96
CA LEU A 28 -12.51 -15.49 3.28
C LEU A 28 -13.71 -16.11 3.97
N ASP A 29 -13.62 -17.40 4.28
CA ASP A 29 -14.57 -18.09 5.15
C ASP A 29 -13.99 -18.16 6.56
N VAL A 30 -14.66 -17.49 7.50
CA VAL A 30 -14.13 -17.23 8.84
C VAL A 30 -14.88 -18.07 9.85
N GLN A 31 -14.29 -19.18 10.27
CA GLN A 31 -14.90 -20.09 11.24
C GLN A 31 -14.39 -19.87 12.68
N GLY A 32 -13.23 -19.22 12.85
CA GLY A 32 -12.59 -18.99 14.15
C GLY A 32 -12.99 -17.68 14.85
N ASN A 33 -12.79 -17.64 16.18
CA ASN A 33 -12.88 -16.38 16.95
C ASN A 33 -11.57 -15.60 16.81
N LEU A 34 -11.56 -14.56 15.98
CA LEU A 34 -10.39 -13.70 15.78
C LEU A 34 -10.13 -12.72 16.94
N GLY A 35 -10.94 -12.76 18.02
CA GLY A 35 -10.80 -11.94 19.23
C GLY A 35 -11.39 -10.54 19.11
N THR A 36 -11.01 -9.63 20.01
CA THR A 36 -11.35 -8.19 19.96
C THR A 36 -10.10 -7.33 19.78
N PRO A 37 -10.20 -6.10 19.24
CA PRO A 37 -9.09 -5.16 19.20
C PRO A 37 -8.47 -4.97 20.59
N ARG A 38 -7.22 -5.43 20.75
CA ARG A 38 -6.49 -5.35 22.02
C ARG A 38 -6.23 -3.89 22.37
N HIS A 39 -6.50 -3.51 23.62
CA HIS A 39 -6.07 -2.22 24.16
C HIS A 39 -4.55 -2.25 24.39
N ASP A 40 -3.86 -1.21 23.96
CA ASP A 40 -2.43 -1.03 24.19
C ASP A 40 -2.22 0.41 24.68
N PRO A 41 -1.89 0.61 25.97
CA PRO A 41 -1.77 1.94 26.56
C PRO A 41 -0.56 2.73 26.02
N MET A 42 0.39 2.07 25.33
CA MET A 42 1.59 2.68 24.77
C MET A 42 1.42 3.04 23.28
N THR A 43 0.18 3.18 22.82
CA THR A 43 -0.15 3.59 21.45
C THR A 43 -0.13 5.10 21.30
N ALA A 44 0.15 5.55 20.08
CA ALA A 44 0.08 6.95 19.70
C ALA A 44 -1.30 7.53 20.04
N ASN A 45 -1.30 8.67 20.73
CA ASN A 45 -2.54 9.36 21.08
C ASN A 45 -3.08 10.07 19.84
N VAL A 46 -3.92 9.37 19.07
CA VAL A 46 -4.65 9.92 17.92
C VAL A 46 -6.07 10.26 18.38
N PRO A 47 -6.44 11.56 18.46
CA PRO A 47 -7.82 11.96 18.69
C PRO A 47 -8.71 11.56 17.50
N SER A 48 -9.97 11.24 17.78
CA SER A 48 -10.96 10.87 16.75
C SER A 48 -11.16 11.99 15.70
N SER A 49 -11.07 13.25 16.11
CA SER A 49 -11.12 14.43 15.22
C SER A 49 -9.93 14.55 14.26
N GLN A 50 -8.88 13.77 14.48
CA GLN A 50 -7.68 13.72 13.63
C GLN A 50 -7.66 12.47 12.74
N VAL A 51 -8.79 11.76 12.63
CA VAL A 51 -8.97 10.64 11.72
C VAL A 51 -9.95 11.04 10.63
N THR A 52 -9.47 11.08 9.39
CA THR A 52 -10.27 11.50 8.24
C THR A 52 -10.18 10.47 7.12
N GLN A 53 -11.16 10.47 6.22
CA GLN A 53 -11.09 9.64 5.03
C GLN A 53 -10.04 10.20 4.06
N TRP A 54 -9.25 9.31 3.46
CA TRP A 54 -8.22 9.63 2.48
C TRP A 54 -8.84 9.69 1.08
N THR A 55 -9.53 10.79 0.79
CA THR A 55 -10.42 10.90 -0.37
C THR A 55 -9.71 10.94 -1.73
N ASP A 56 -8.44 11.34 -1.79
CA ASP A 56 -7.65 11.35 -3.02
C ASP A 56 -6.92 10.02 -3.31
N PHE A 57 -6.97 9.04 -2.39
CA PHE A 57 -6.46 7.67 -2.61
C PHE A 57 -7.42 6.86 -3.51
N THR A 58 -7.44 7.20 -4.79
CA THR A 58 -8.34 6.62 -5.80
C THR A 58 -7.55 5.92 -6.90
N ILE A 59 -8.17 4.94 -7.57
CA ILE A 59 -7.57 4.24 -8.70
C ILE A 59 -7.27 5.20 -9.85
N GLU A 60 -8.13 6.19 -10.08
CA GLU A 60 -7.95 7.23 -11.10
C GLU A 60 -6.71 8.08 -10.82
N GLY A 61 -6.63 8.69 -9.62
CA GLY A 61 -5.51 9.55 -9.24
C GLY A 61 -4.17 8.80 -9.26
N LEU A 62 -4.14 7.58 -8.72
CA LEU A 62 -2.92 6.78 -8.70
C LEU A 62 -2.53 6.23 -10.08
N THR A 63 -3.49 6.06 -11.00
CA THR A 63 -3.20 5.76 -12.41
C THR A 63 -2.61 6.97 -13.14
N GLN A 64 -2.92 8.21 -12.72
CA GLN A 64 -2.20 9.38 -13.25
C GLN A 64 -0.73 9.33 -12.82
N ALA A 65 -0.44 8.97 -11.57
CA ALA A 65 0.92 8.85 -11.06
C ALA A 65 1.73 7.72 -11.69
N TYR A 66 1.15 6.52 -11.79
CA TYR A 66 1.89 5.28 -12.10
C TYR A 66 1.35 4.52 -13.32
N GLY A 67 0.44 5.11 -14.10
CA GLY A 67 -0.28 4.39 -15.16
C GLY A 67 0.59 3.85 -16.29
N ASP A 68 1.76 4.45 -16.51
CA ASP A 68 2.79 3.95 -17.43
C ASP A 68 3.47 2.69 -16.89
N ILE A 69 3.82 2.67 -15.60
CA ILE A 69 4.30 1.45 -14.92
C ILE A 69 3.21 0.36 -14.95
N MET A 70 1.95 0.73 -14.69
CA MET A 70 0.85 -0.23 -14.75
C MET A 70 0.59 -0.81 -16.15
N ALA A 71 1.08 -0.16 -17.21
CA ALA A 71 0.98 -0.65 -18.58
C ALA A 71 2.09 -1.67 -18.92
N SER A 72 3.16 -1.74 -18.13
CA SER A 72 4.22 -2.74 -18.28
C SER A 72 3.64 -4.15 -18.17
N ARG A 73 4.14 -5.06 -19.01
CA ARG A 73 3.66 -6.44 -19.08
C ARG A 73 4.55 -7.36 -18.25
N LEU A 74 3.94 -8.33 -17.60
CA LEU A 74 4.60 -9.37 -16.84
C LEU A 74 4.15 -10.74 -17.35
N ALA A 75 5.09 -11.69 -17.37
CA ALA A 75 4.75 -13.09 -17.50
C ALA A 75 3.97 -13.54 -16.25
N VAL A 76 2.80 -14.13 -16.46
CA VAL A 76 1.93 -14.59 -15.37
C VAL A 76 1.68 -16.08 -15.53
N ALA A 77 1.76 -16.81 -14.41
CA ALA A 77 1.26 -18.17 -14.34
C ALA A 77 -0.26 -18.19 -14.62
N ALA A 78 -0.76 -19.28 -15.20
CA ALA A 78 -2.17 -19.44 -15.51
C ALA A 78 -3.05 -19.07 -14.31
N ASP A 79 -4.13 -18.33 -14.57
CA ASP A 79 -5.07 -17.87 -13.55
C ASP A 79 -5.63 -19.08 -12.79
N VAL A 80 -5.34 -19.15 -11.49
CA VAL A 80 -5.98 -20.11 -10.60
C VAL A 80 -7.32 -19.50 -10.21
N GLU A 81 -8.41 -20.25 -10.41
CA GLU A 81 -9.74 -19.82 -9.98
C GLU A 81 -9.72 -19.36 -8.51
N PRO A 82 -10.41 -18.25 -8.20
CA PRO A 82 -10.43 -17.71 -6.85
C PRO A 82 -11.10 -18.72 -5.90
N MET A 83 -10.31 -19.31 -5.01
CA MET A 83 -10.77 -20.26 -4.00
C MET A 83 -11.31 -19.53 -2.75
N SER A 84 -12.13 -20.22 -1.95
CA SER A 84 -12.46 -19.75 -0.61
C SER A 84 -11.39 -20.22 0.39
N LEU A 85 -10.80 -19.28 1.14
CA LEU A 85 -9.81 -19.57 2.17
C LEU A 85 -10.48 -19.72 3.54
N GLN A 86 -10.23 -20.86 4.17
CA GLN A 86 -10.65 -21.11 5.56
C GLN A 86 -9.71 -20.40 6.54
N ILE A 87 -10.24 -19.42 7.27
CA ILE A 87 -9.52 -18.57 8.22
C ILE A 87 -10.01 -18.85 9.65
N ASN A 88 -9.14 -19.48 10.44
CA ASN A 88 -9.41 -19.83 11.84
C ASN A 88 -8.64 -18.94 12.82
N SER A 89 -7.60 -18.25 12.37
CA SER A 89 -6.73 -17.43 13.23
C SER A 89 -6.11 -16.24 12.48
N ILE A 90 -5.51 -15.32 13.24
CA ILE A 90 -4.69 -14.25 12.66
C ILE A 90 -3.49 -14.83 11.88
N GLU A 91 -2.98 -16.00 12.31
CA GLU A 91 -1.86 -16.65 11.63
C GLU A 91 -2.26 -17.20 10.25
N ASP A 92 -3.51 -17.62 10.08
CA ASP A 92 -4.05 -17.99 8.77
C ASP A 92 -4.11 -16.79 7.82
N ILE A 93 -4.46 -15.60 8.33
CA ILE A 93 -4.45 -14.39 7.50
C ILE A 93 -3.00 -14.08 7.07
N LYS A 94 -2.01 -14.20 7.96
CA LYS A 94 -0.61 -13.99 7.58
C LYS A 94 -0.13 -15.01 6.54
N SER A 95 -0.31 -16.30 6.83
CA SER A 95 0.29 -17.38 6.05
C SER A 95 -0.51 -17.72 4.79
N LYS A 96 -1.80 -18.05 4.91
CA LYS A 96 -2.63 -18.47 3.77
C LYS A 96 -2.98 -17.29 2.86
N MET A 97 -3.31 -16.14 3.45
CA MET A 97 -3.75 -15.00 2.65
C MET A 97 -2.57 -14.15 2.17
N PHE A 98 -1.77 -13.58 3.07
CA PHE A 98 -0.70 -12.68 2.64
C PHE A 98 0.47 -13.41 1.99
N GLN A 99 1.03 -14.43 2.64
CA GLN A 99 2.22 -15.12 2.14
C GLN A 99 1.94 -16.03 0.95
N TYR A 100 0.87 -16.82 0.98
CA TYR A 100 0.60 -17.80 -0.06
C TYR A 100 -0.16 -17.22 -1.27
N TYR A 101 -1.02 -16.23 -1.08
CA TYR A 101 -1.86 -15.73 -2.16
C TYR A 101 -1.53 -14.30 -2.63
N ILE A 102 -1.49 -13.33 -1.71
CA ILE A 102 -1.30 -11.91 -2.08
C ILE A 102 0.14 -11.66 -2.56
N TRP A 103 1.15 -12.06 -1.78
CA TRP A 103 2.54 -11.76 -2.10
C TRP A 103 2.99 -12.34 -3.45
N PRO A 104 2.74 -13.62 -3.79
CA PRO A 104 3.13 -14.16 -5.09
C PRO A 104 2.49 -13.43 -6.28
N ARG A 105 1.30 -12.84 -6.11
CA ARG A 105 0.63 -12.05 -7.14
C ARG A 105 1.22 -10.67 -7.35
N ILE A 106 1.58 -9.98 -6.27
CA ILE A 106 2.01 -8.58 -6.35
C ILE A 106 3.53 -8.42 -6.43
N ARG A 107 4.33 -9.43 -6.04
CA ARG A 107 5.79 -9.31 -5.95
C ARG A 107 6.46 -8.86 -7.25
N GLU A 108 6.07 -9.45 -8.38
CA GLU A 108 6.68 -9.12 -9.69
C GLU A 108 6.24 -7.73 -10.17
N SER A 109 4.99 -7.37 -9.89
CA SER A 109 4.48 -6.01 -10.15
C SER A 109 5.24 -4.97 -9.34
N ILE A 110 5.44 -5.24 -8.04
CA ILE A 110 6.23 -4.38 -7.15
C ILE A 110 7.68 -4.30 -7.62
N ALA A 111 8.30 -5.42 -8.00
CA ALA A 111 9.69 -5.44 -8.48
C ALA A 111 9.87 -4.58 -9.74
N ALA A 112 9.00 -4.77 -10.74
CA ALA A 112 9.01 -3.97 -11.97
C ALA A 112 8.77 -2.47 -11.69
N GLY A 113 7.75 -2.16 -10.87
CA GLY A 113 7.46 -0.78 -10.50
C GLY A 113 8.58 -0.12 -9.69
N ALA A 114 9.22 -0.86 -8.77
CA ALA A 114 10.34 -0.38 -8.00
C ALA A 114 11.55 -0.06 -8.88
N GLN A 115 11.82 -0.87 -9.91
CA GLN A 115 12.86 -0.60 -10.89
C GLN A 115 12.58 0.70 -11.66
N ASP A 116 11.36 0.90 -12.13
CA ASP A 116 10.99 2.10 -12.89
C ASP A 116 11.02 3.36 -12.03
N ILE A 117 10.54 3.30 -10.79
CA ILE A 117 10.57 4.43 -9.86
C ILE A 117 12.00 4.81 -9.50
N GLN A 118 12.86 3.83 -9.18
CA GLN A 118 14.23 4.12 -8.77
C GLN A 118 15.08 4.67 -9.91
N ARG A 119 14.82 4.21 -11.16
CA ARG A 119 15.42 4.80 -12.37
C ARG A 119 15.07 6.28 -12.52
N ARG A 120 13.83 6.67 -12.18
CA ARG A 120 13.36 8.07 -12.26
C ARG A 120 13.88 8.94 -11.13
N LEU A 121 13.88 8.43 -9.89
CA LEU A 121 14.22 9.22 -8.71
C LEU A 121 15.72 9.47 -8.57
N ASN A 122 16.53 8.41 -8.64
CA ASN A 122 17.93 8.47 -8.20
C ASN A 122 18.91 7.85 -9.22
N GLY A 123 18.43 7.27 -10.32
CA GLY A 123 19.29 6.59 -11.31
C GLY A 123 20.03 5.36 -10.76
N GLN A 124 19.71 4.91 -9.55
CA GLN A 124 20.36 3.80 -8.86
C GLN A 124 19.64 2.47 -9.12
N THR A 125 20.35 1.36 -8.93
CA THR A 125 19.78 0.02 -8.99
C THR A 125 18.73 -0.14 -7.90
N PRO A 126 17.58 -0.78 -8.21
CA PRO A 126 16.52 -0.87 -7.24
C PRO A 126 16.90 -1.76 -6.07
N SER A 127 16.73 -1.26 -4.84
CA SER A 127 16.71 -2.15 -3.68
C SER A 127 15.53 -3.11 -3.82
N ALA A 128 15.79 -4.41 -3.61
CA ALA A 128 14.75 -5.43 -3.65
C ALA A 128 13.68 -5.14 -2.60
N VAL A 129 12.42 -5.32 -2.98
CA VAL A 129 11.28 -5.20 -2.07
C VAL A 129 10.82 -6.59 -1.67
N ASP A 130 10.72 -6.83 -0.36
CA ASP A 130 10.26 -8.08 0.21
C ASP A 130 9.04 -7.87 1.11
N MET A 131 8.26 -8.94 1.30
CA MET A 131 7.23 -9.02 2.33
C MET A 131 7.69 -9.91 3.48
N ILE A 132 7.67 -9.37 4.70
CA ILE A 132 8.14 -10.06 5.90
C ILE A 132 6.99 -10.18 6.92
N PRO A 133 6.64 -11.39 7.38
CA PRO A 133 5.72 -11.56 8.49
C PRO A 133 6.40 -11.22 9.82
N GLY A 134 5.64 -10.65 10.76
CA GLY A 134 6.11 -10.46 12.14
C GLY A 134 7.35 -9.57 12.25
N HIS A 135 7.44 -8.50 11.45
CA HIS A 135 8.60 -7.62 11.42
C HIS A 135 8.76 -6.88 12.76
N PRO A 136 9.89 -7.07 13.50
CA PRO A 136 10.14 -6.37 14.74
C PRO A 136 10.30 -4.86 14.51
N LEU A 137 9.66 -4.07 15.36
CA LEU A 137 9.73 -2.62 15.37
C LEU A 137 10.27 -2.12 16.72
N PRO A 138 10.84 -0.89 16.79
CA PRO A 138 11.27 -0.30 18.04
C PRO A 138 10.22 -0.32 19.16
N GLY A 139 10.69 -0.55 20.39
CA GLY A 139 9.84 -0.62 21.59
C GLY A 139 9.07 -1.92 21.75
N SER A 140 9.68 -3.06 21.39
CA SER A 140 9.10 -4.41 21.52
C SER A 140 7.77 -4.58 20.79
N ARG A 141 7.62 -3.89 19.66
CA ARG A 141 6.44 -3.94 18.80
C ARG A 141 6.69 -4.87 17.63
N THR A 142 5.63 -5.39 17.04
CA THR A 142 5.74 -6.28 15.89
C THR A 142 4.66 -5.92 14.87
N SER A 143 5.09 -5.44 13.70
CA SER A 143 4.21 -5.30 12.55
C SER A 143 3.81 -6.68 12.07
N THR A 144 2.53 -6.86 11.74
CA THR A 144 2.02 -8.19 11.39
C THR A 144 2.56 -8.68 10.05
N ILE A 145 2.50 -7.81 9.05
CA ILE A 145 3.13 -7.95 7.73
C ILE A 145 3.80 -6.61 7.43
N SER A 146 5.04 -6.64 6.93
CA SER A 146 5.71 -5.45 6.43
C SER A 146 6.19 -5.66 5.01
N PHE A 147 6.07 -4.61 4.19
CA PHE A 147 6.90 -4.49 2.99
C PHE A 147 8.18 -3.76 3.38
N THR A 148 9.31 -4.26 2.92
CA THR A 148 10.64 -3.74 3.28
C THR A 148 11.53 -3.62 2.06
N SER A 149 12.47 -2.67 2.08
CA SER A 149 13.43 -2.45 1.01
C SER A 149 14.86 -2.76 1.44
N GLY A 150 15.61 -3.43 0.58
CA GLY A 150 17.05 -3.63 0.70
C GLY A 150 17.48 -4.56 1.83
N GLN A 151 18.79 -4.74 1.96
CA GLN A 151 19.37 -5.68 2.95
C GLN A 151 19.11 -5.25 4.40
N SER A 152 19.01 -3.95 4.66
CA SER A 152 18.64 -3.40 5.97
C SER A 152 17.17 -3.61 6.32
N ARG A 153 16.35 -4.14 5.39
CA ARG A 153 14.90 -4.35 5.56
C ARG A 153 14.19 -3.08 6.02
N THR A 154 14.56 -1.96 5.43
CA THR A 154 13.98 -0.65 5.76
C THR A 154 12.46 -0.73 5.56
N PRO A 155 11.64 -0.46 6.60
CA PRO A 155 10.19 -0.53 6.46
C PRO A 155 9.66 0.44 5.41
N LEU A 156 8.93 -0.09 4.44
CA LEU A 156 8.20 0.67 3.45
C LEU A 156 6.75 0.86 3.89
N VAL A 157 6.11 -0.24 4.27
CA VAL A 157 4.70 -0.29 4.70
C VAL A 157 4.62 -1.24 5.88
N VAL A 158 3.89 -0.86 6.92
CA VAL A 158 3.64 -1.69 8.11
C VAL A 158 2.16 -2.06 8.22
N SER A 159 1.84 -3.06 9.04
CA SER A 159 0.44 -3.43 9.22
C SER A 159 0.11 -3.95 10.61
N CYS A 160 -1.18 -3.92 10.92
CA CYS A 160 -1.77 -4.73 11.96
C CYS A 160 -2.97 -5.50 11.40
N ILE A 161 -3.20 -6.71 11.90
CA ILE A 161 -4.40 -7.48 11.57
C ILE A 161 -5.36 -7.37 12.74
N VAL A 162 -6.62 -7.07 12.42
CA VAL A 162 -7.68 -6.93 13.41
C VAL A 162 -8.83 -7.88 13.10
N THR A 163 -9.74 -7.95 14.06
CA THR A 163 -10.69 -9.03 14.19
C THR A 163 -11.97 -8.73 13.42
N ARG A 164 -12.85 -9.73 13.25
CA ARG A 164 -14.13 -9.57 12.52
C ARG A 164 -15.06 -8.48 13.06
N ALA A 165 -14.88 -8.09 14.33
CA ALA A 165 -15.76 -7.14 15.00
C ALA A 165 -15.49 -5.68 14.60
N TRP A 166 -14.34 -5.40 13.98
CA TRP A 166 -13.96 -4.05 13.57
C TRP A 166 -14.09 -3.88 12.06
N ARG A 167 -14.69 -2.78 11.63
CA ARG A 167 -14.82 -2.38 10.22
C ARG A 167 -14.50 -0.91 10.07
N SER A 168 -14.09 -0.51 8.87
CA SER A 168 -13.80 0.87 8.51
C SER A 168 -15.00 1.80 8.71
N ILE A 169 -16.23 1.30 8.57
CA ILE A 169 -17.45 2.08 8.85
C ILE A 169 -17.53 2.56 10.31
N ASP A 170 -16.84 1.89 11.25
CA ASP A 170 -16.76 2.32 12.64
C ASP A 170 -15.91 3.60 12.79
N LEU A 171 -15.15 3.99 11.77
CA LEU A 171 -14.38 5.24 11.71
C LEU A 171 -15.18 6.43 11.16
N ALA A 172 -16.37 6.21 10.60
CA ALA A 172 -17.21 7.30 10.11
C ALA A 172 -17.74 8.18 11.26
N ASN A 173 -17.89 7.60 12.45
CA ASN A 173 -18.25 8.30 13.69
C ASN A 173 -17.31 7.87 14.84
N PRO A 174 -16.06 8.37 14.87
CA PRO A 174 -14.97 7.79 15.66
C PRO A 174 -15.03 8.12 17.18
N SER A 175 -16.20 8.46 17.74
CA SER A 175 -16.37 8.69 19.18
C SER A 175 -16.21 7.41 20.02
N ASN A 176 -16.16 6.24 19.37
CA ASN A 176 -15.95 4.96 20.01
C ASN A 176 -14.47 4.65 20.23
N GLU A 177 -14.03 4.66 21.49
CA GLU A 177 -12.68 4.29 21.92
C GLU A 177 -12.21 2.92 21.40
N VAL A 178 -13.11 1.94 21.24
CA VAL A 178 -12.77 0.62 20.70
C VAL A 178 -12.45 0.68 19.22
N ALA A 179 -13.19 1.49 18.45
CA ALA A 179 -12.98 1.69 17.01
C ALA A 179 -11.63 2.36 16.73
N MET A 180 -11.14 3.18 17.66
CA MET A 180 -9.87 3.88 17.55
C MET A 180 -8.62 3.03 17.82
N ARG A 181 -8.76 1.87 18.48
CA ARG A 181 -7.60 1.03 18.87
C ARG A 181 -6.74 0.61 17.67
N PRO A 182 -7.31 0.11 16.55
CA PRO A 182 -6.53 -0.24 15.36
C PRO A 182 -5.79 0.96 14.75
N ILE A 183 -6.45 2.13 14.71
CA ILE A 183 -5.88 3.36 14.17
C ILE A 183 -4.68 3.83 15.00
N ARG A 184 -4.83 3.90 16.33
CA ARG A 184 -3.73 4.28 17.23
C ARG A 184 -2.57 3.28 17.13
N ARG A 185 -2.87 1.99 17.01
CA ARG A 185 -1.85 0.94 16.82
C ARG A 185 -1.08 1.13 15.51
N ILE A 186 -1.77 1.25 14.37
CA ILE A 186 -1.09 1.37 13.08
C ILE A 186 -0.30 2.68 13.00
N ALA A 187 -0.82 3.77 13.56
CA ALA A 187 -0.08 5.03 13.68
C ALA A 187 1.24 4.83 14.46
N THR A 188 1.17 4.13 15.60
CA THR A 188 2.36 3.78 16.40
C THR A 188 3.39 3.01 15.59
N TYR A 189 2.94 2.04 14.76
CA TYR A 189 3.83 1.24 13.93
C TYR A 189 4.49 2.10 12.85
N CYS A 190 3.71 2.94 12.16
CA CYS A 190 4.23 3.88 11.16
C CYS A 190 5.33 4.78 11.75
N ILE A 191 5.07 5.39 12.91
CA ILE A 191 6.03 6.26 13.60
C ILE A 191 7.31 5.48 13.99
N SER A 192 7.14 4.28 14.57
CA SER A 192 8.28 3.45 15.01
C SER A 192 9.13 2.99 13.83
N ALA A 193 8.49 2.73 12.70
CA ALA A 193 9.10 2.29 11.46
C ALA A 193 9.62 3.44 10.58
N GLN A 194 9.43 4.70 10.99
CA GLN A 194 9.75 5.90 10.21
C GLN A 194 9.17 5.88 8.79
N THR A 195 8.01 5.24 8.63
CA THR A 195 7.20 5.30 7.41
C THR A 195 5.86 5.91 7.72
N ARG A 196 5.31 6.68 6.80
CA ARG A 196 3.96 7.22 6.94
C ARG A 196 2.87 6.25 6.52
N TYR A 197 3.21 5.14 5.89
CA TYR A 197 2.25 4.26 5.24
C TYR A 197 2.06 2.96 6.01
N GLY A 198 0.80 2.57 6.14
CA GLY A 198 0.46 1.27 6.68
C GLY A 198 -0.89 0.77 6.19
N PHE A 199 -1.28 -0.40 6.68
CA PHE A 199 -2.64 -0.88 6.49
C PHE A 199 -3.14 -1.68 7.70
N ILE A 200 -4.46 -1.67 7.87
CA ILE A 200 -5.16 -2.52 8.82
C ILE A 200 -5.88 -3.59 8.00
N ALA A 201 -5.56 -4.87 8.19
CA ALA A 201 -6.27 -5.94 7.50
C ALA A 201 -7.34 -6.55 8.41
N THR A 202 -8.53 -6.74 7.83
CA THR A 202 -9.67 -7.43 8.44
C THR A 202 -10.08 -8.59 7.54
N VAL A 203 -11.14 -9.31 7.90
CA VAL A 203 -11.72 -10.35 7.05
C VAL A 203 -12.60 -9.83 5.90
N ASN A 204 -12.98 -8.55 5.93
CA ASN A 204 -13.90 -7.96 4.93
C ASN A 204 -13.19 -6.98 3.98
N GLU A 205 -12.14 -6.33 4.48
CA GLU A 205 -11.44 -5.25 3.82
C GLU A 205 -10.01 -5.11 4.34
N ILE A 206 -9.19 -4.41 3.56
CA ILE A 206 -8.03 -3.70 4.10
C ILE A 206 -8.35 -2.22 4.21
N VAL A 207 -7.80 -1.57 5.21
CA VAL A 207 -7.85 -0.12 5.38
C VAL A 207 -6.45 0.41 5.22
N ILE A 208 -6.18 1.04 4.09
CA ILE A 208 -4.92 1.73 3.84
C ILE A 208 -4.88 2.99 4.71
N VAL A 209 -3.74 3.26 5.33
CA VAL A 209 -3.57 4.44 6.17
C VAL A 209 -2.34 5.26 5.77
N ARG A 210 -2.48 6.58 5.89
CA ARG A 210 -1.39 7.56 5.82
C ARG A 210 -1.33 8.34 7.11
N VAL A 211 -0.15 8.40 7.71
CA VAL A 211 0.09 9.05 8.99
C VAL A 211 0.88 10.33 8.78
N SER A 212 0.48 11.39 9.49
CA SER A 212 1.21 12.64 9.58
C SER A 212 1.38 12.99 11.07
N ALA A 213 2.50 13.60 11.45
CA ALA A 213 2.80 13.94 12.83
C ALA A 213 3.54 15.27 12.93
N LYS A 214 3.15 16.13 13.88
CA LYS A 214 3.80 17.41 14.15
C LYS A 214 3.99 17.64 15.64
N GLY A 215 5.12 18.21 16.01
CA GLY A 215 5.48 18.52 17.39
C GLY A 215 6.62 17.65 17.90
N SER A 216 6.90 17.74 19.19
CA SER A 216 7.93 16.94 19.86
C SER A 216 7.44 16.47 21.23
N GLY A 217 7.93 15.31 21.65
CA GLY A 217 7.61 14.72 22.94
C GLY A 217 6.11 14.62 23.20
N THR A 218 5.65 15.22 24.30
CA THR A 218 4.25 15.17 24.76
C THR A 218 3.30 16.05 23.97
N LYS A 219 3.80 16.95 23.11
CA LYS A 219 2.99 17.84 22.25
C LYS A 219 2.80 17.28 20.85
N MET A 220 3.17 16.02 20.62
CA MET A 220 3.05 15.40 19.30
C MET A 220 1.57 15.23 18.93
N GLN A 221 1.16 15.89 17.84
CA GLN A 221 -0.15 15.76 17.22
C GLN A 221 -0.05 14.82 16.03
N TYR A 222 -0.90 13.80 16.03
CA TYR A 222 -0.98 12.81 14.97
C TYR A 222 -2.26 13.01 14.18
N HIS A 223 -2.14 12.88 12.86
CA HIS A 223 -3.24 12.87 11.92
C HIS A 223 -3.18 11.58 11.10
N VAL A 224 -4.33 10.92 10.93
CA VAL A 224 -4.43 9.67 10.18
C VAL A 224 -5.50 9.81 9.12
N GLU A 225 -5.11 9.59 7.89
CA GLU A 225 -6.02 9.48 6.75
C GLU A 225 -6.20 8.00 6.41
N TRP A 226 -7.42 7.58 6.11
CA TRP A 226 -7.71 6.17 5.83
C TRP A 226 -8.59 5.96 4.60
N GLN A 227 -8.37 4.87 3.87
CA GLN A 227 -9.26 4.45 2.79
C GLN A 227 -9.45 2.92 2.83
N ALA A 228 -10.71 2.50 2.84
CA ALA A 228 -11.10 1.11 2.85
C ALA A 228 -11.13 0.51 1.43
N VAL A 229 -10.70 -0.74 1.32
CA VAL A 229 -10.68 -1.52 0.09
C VAL A 229 -11.19 -2.93 0.38
N SER A 230 -12.34 -3.27 -0.19
CA SER A 230 -12.96 -4.59 0.01
C SER A 230 -12.11 -5.71 -0.60
N TRP A 231 -12.07 -6.87 0.06
CA TRP A 231 -11.47 -8.08 -0.52
C TRP A 231 -12.16 -8.55 -1.80
N ASN A 232 -13.45 -8.25 -1.95
CA ASN A 232 -14.24 -8.63 -3.12
C ASN A 232 -14.04 -7.67 -4.32
N ALA A 233 -13.33 -6.55 -4.13
CA ALA A 233 -13.06 -5.60 -5.19
C ALA A 233 -12.16 -6.21 -6.28
N HIS A 234 -12.60 -6.13 -7.53
CA HIS A 234 -11.88 -6.62 -8.70
C HIS A 234 -12.24 -5.78 -9.93
N GLY A 235 -11.39 -5.86 -10.97
CA GLY A 235 -11.59 -5.13 -12.23
C GLY A 235 -10.60 -3.99 -12.45
N ARG A 236 -10.46 -3.60 -13.72
CA ARG A 236 -9.39 -2.72 -14.22
C ARG A 236 -9.41 -1.30 -13.66
N ASN A 237 -10.60 -0.77 -13.39
CA ASN A 237 -10.82 0.61 -12.94
C ASN A 237 -11.37 0.65 -11.51
N VAL A 238 -11.03 -0.35 -10.71
CA VAL A 238 -11.47 -0.48 -9.31
C VAL A 238 -10.23 -0.54 -8.43
N MET A 239 -10.26 0.16 -7.30
CA MET A 239 -9.22 -0.02 -6.28
C MET A 239 -9.39 -1.42 -5.68
N THR A 240 -8.54 -2.36 -6.07
CA THR A 240 -8.44 -3.70 -5.47
C THR A 240 -7.42 -3.69 -4.35
N VAL A 241 -7.42 -4.72 -3.50
CA VAL A 241 -6.39 -4.86 -2.46
C VAL A 241 -4.98 -4.95 -3.06
N ASN A 242 -4.81 -5.72 -4.14
CA ASN A 242 -3.51 -5.86 -4.79
C ASN A 242 -3.02 -4.52 -5.34
N ALA A 243 -3.91 -3.74 -5.99
CA ALA A 243 -3.60 -2.40 -6.47
C ALA A 243 -3.27 -1.44 -5.31
N ALA A 244 -4.05 -1.46 -4.23
CA ALA A 244 -3.82 -0.61 -3.07
C ALA A 244 -2.47 -0.88 -2.39
N LEU A 245 -2.13 -2.16 -2.18
CA LEU A 245 -0.84 -2.58 -1.63
C LEU A 245 0.32 -2.25 -2.57
N PHE A 246 0.13 -2.41 -3.89
CA PHE A 246 1.10 -1.98 -4.89
C PHE A 246 1.35 -0.47 -4.79
N PHE A 247 0.30 0.37 -4.89
CA PHE A 247 0.47 1.83 -4.89
C PHE A 247 1.07 2.36 -3.60
N VAL A 248 0.61 1.88 -2.44
CA VAL A 248 1.18 2.34 -1.17
C VAL A 248 2.66 1.94 -1.03
N THR A 249 3.04 0.79 -1.57
CA THR A 249 4.45 0.40 -1.68
C THR A 249 5.20 1.32 -2.64
N MET A 250 4.66 1.61 -3.84
CA MET A 250 5.28 2.52 -4.81
C MET A 250 5.48 3.93 -4.24
N MET A 251 4.51 4.47 -3.50
CA MET A 251 4.64 5.77 -2.83
C MET A 251 5.73 5.76 -1.75
N SER A 252 5.86 4.66 -1.01
CA SER A 252 6.86 4.52 0.05
C SER A 252 8.30 4.35 -0.46
N LEU A 253 8.48 3.98 -1.74
CA LEU A 253 9.81 3.91 -2.36
C LEU A 253 10.40 5.29 -2.65
N ASN A 254 9.56 6.31 -2.77
CA ASN A 254 10.04 7.68 -2.86
C ASN A 254 10.37 8.20 -1.46
N GLU A 255 11.66 8.30 -1.15
CA GLU A 255 12.13 8.66 0.21
C GLU A 255 11.64 10.04 0.67
N ARG A 256 11.46 10.98 -0.26
CA ARG A 256 10.89 12.31 0.01
C ARG A 256 9.44 12.23 0.50
N HIS A 257 8.75 11.14 0.19
CA HIS A 257 7.37 10.86 0.55
C HIS A 257 7.20 9.76 1.60
N ARG A 258 8.25 8.97 1.88
CA ARG A 258 8.19 7.85 2.84
C ARG A 258 8.05 8.34 4.28
N GLY A 259 8.82 9.35 4.66
CA GLY A 259 8.90 9.83 6.03
C GLY A 259 7.58 10.40 6.54
N VAL A 260 7.34 10.27 7.84
CA VAL A 260 6.24 10.97 8.52
C VAL A 260 6.49 12.47 8.42
N CYS A 261 5.49 13.22 7.92
CA CYS A 261 5.56 14.67 7.78
C CYS A 261 4.53 15.36 8.70
N PRO A 262 4.64 16.68 8.93
CA PRO A 262 3.62 17.42 9.66
C PRO A 262 2.21 17.32 9.01
N PRO A 263 1.10 17.34 9.78
CA PRO A 263 -0.24 17.40 9.23
C PRO A 263 -0.40 18.61 8.30
N GLY A 264 -1.09 18.41 7.17
CA GLY A 264 -1.22 19.41 6.10
C GLY A 264 -0.03 19.50 5.13
N PHE A 265 1.10 18.85 5.43
CA PHE A 265 2.25 18.78 4.51
C PHE A 265 2.20 17.55 3.60
N ALA A 266 1.24 16.65 3.84
CA ALA A 266 0.92 15.60 2.90
C ALA A 266 0.37 16.25 1.62
N ARG A 267 1.16 16.22 0.55
CA ARG A 267 0.76 16.81 -0.73
C ARG A 267 -0.37 15.97 -1.35
N PRO A 268 -1.34 16.59 -2.04
CA PRO A 268 -2.39 15.87 -2.75
C PRO A 268 -1.81 14.88 -3.75
N LEU A 269 -2.39 13.69 -3.86
CA LEU A 269 -1.86 12.63 -4.72
C LEU A 269 -1.92 12.95 -6.21
N ASN A 270 -2.76 13.90 -6.63
CA ASN A 270 -2.91 14.39 -8.00
C ASN A 270 -2.06 15.63 -8.30
N LEU A 271 -1.01 15.89 -7.52
CA LEU A 271 -0.14 17.05 -7.71
C LEU A 271 0.92 16.80 -8.82
N TRP A 272 1.05 17.77 -9.71
CA TRP A 272 2.04 17.82 -10.78
C TRP A 272 2.87 19.10 -10.69
N GLN A 273 4.17 18.97 -10.87
CA GLN A 273 5.09 20.10 -10.99
C GLN A 273 5.21 20.51 -12.46
N ARG A 274 4.98 21.78 -12.75
CA ARG A 274 5.17 22.35 -14.10
C ARG A 274 6.57 22.94 -14.22
N TYR A 275 7.25 22.56 -15.30
CA TYR A 275 8.54 23.11 -15.71
C TYR A 275 8.43 23.68 -17.12
N THR A 276 8.76 24.97 -17.28
CA THR A 276 8.75 25.64 -18.58
C THR A 276 10.17 25.72 -19.13
N GLY A 277 10.46 24.93 -20.15
CA GLY A 277 11.73 24.95 -20.86
C GLY A 277 11.62 25.58 -22.26
N PRO A 278 12.72 25.62 -23.03
CA PRO A 278 12.72 26.14 -24.41
C PRO A 278 11.75 25.40 -25.34
N ALA A 279 11.47 24.12 -25.08
CA ALA A 279 10.54 23.29 -25.84
C ALA A 279 9.07 23.41 -25.40
N GLY A 280 8.76 24.32 -24.46
CA GLY A 280 7.44 24.47 -23.87
C GLY A 280 7.30 23.83 -22.47
N PRO A 281 6.07 23.81 -21.93
CA PRO A 281 5.81 23.26 -20.60
C PRO A 281 5.88 21.73 -20.59
N SER A 282 6.46 21.20 -19.52
CA SER A 282 6.46 19.78 -19.16
C SER A 282 5.96 19.63 -17.73
N PHE A 283 5.29 18.52 -17.45
CA PHE A 283 4.66 18.25 -16.16
C PHE A 283 5.22 16.97 -15.57
N TYR A 284 5.59 16.98 -14.29
CA TYR A 284 6.13 15.82 -13.59
C TYR A 284 5.28 15.49 -12.36
N HIS A 285 4.84 14.25 -12.26
CA HIS A 285 4.08 13.80 -11.11
C HIS A 285 4.97 13.74 -9.87
N HIS A 286 4.57 14.36 -8.75
CA HIS A 286 5.47 14.50 -7.60
C HIS A 286 5.86 13.15 -6.93
N LEU A 287 4.97 12.15 -6.95
CA LEU A 287 5.22 10.82 -6.38
C LEU A 287 6.18 9.96 -7.21
N SER A 288 6.05 9.99 -8.54
CA SER A 288 6.65 9.01 -9.45
C SER A 288 7.62 9.61 -10.46
N LEU A 289 7.69 10.95 -10.53
CA LEU A 289 8.36 11.72 -11.57
C LEU A 289 7.94 11.32 -12.99
N ARG A 290 6.74 10.74 -13.15
CA ARG A 290 6.16 10.49 -14.47
C ARG A 290 6.02 11.82 -15.21
N GLN A 291 6.53 11.88 -16.43
CA GLN A 291 6.42 13.05 -17.29
C GLN A 291 5.14 13.02 -18.12
N SER A 292 4.57 14.20 -18.34
CA SER A 292 3.50 14.48 -19.30
C SER A 292 3.75 15.81 -20.00
N PHE A 293 3.31 15.95 -21.24
CA PHE A 293 3.37 17.21 -22.01
C PHE A 293 2.09 18.06 -21.88
N ALA A 294 1.08 17.52 -21.21
CA ALA A 294 -0.15 18.23 -20.87
C ALA A 294 -0.57 17.91 -19.42
N PRO A 295 -1.21 18.86 -18.71
CA PRO A 295 -1.69 18.59 -17.36
C PRO A 295 -2.83 17.56 -17.42
N PRO A 296 -2.78 16.48 -16.63
CA PRO A 296 -3.88 15.52 -16.58
C PRO A 296 -5.17 16.14 -16.05
N SER A 297 -6.30 15.54 -16.39
CA SER A 297 -7.60 15.97 -15.87
C SER A 297 -7.62 15.95 -14.35
N GLY A 298 -8.11 17.04 -13.74
CA GLY A 298 -8.17 17.19 -12.29
C GLY A 298 -6.81 17.32 -11.59
N ALA A 299 -5.69 17.48 -12.32
CA ALA A 299 -4.38 17.69 -11.74
C ALA A 299 -4.31 19.04 -11.00
N ILE A 300 -3.73 19.02 -9.80
CA ILE A 300 -3.26 20.24 -9.15
C ILE A 300 -1.88 20.53 -9.73
N VAL A 301 -1.69 21.72 -10.29
CA VAL A 301 -0.42 22.11 -10.93
C VAL A 301 0.23 23.20 -10.09
N GLU A 302 1.50 22.98 -9.74
CA GLU A 302 2.34 23.98 -9.10
C GLU A 302 3.58 24.27 -9.95
N ASP A 303 3.96 25.54 -10.00
CA ASP A 303 5.25 25.95 -10.57
C ASP A 303 6.37 25.64 -9.57
N GLY A 304 7.47 25.06 -10.04
CA GLY A 304 8.60 24.77 -9.17
C GLY A 304 9.83 24.34 -9.94
N SER A 305 10.98 24.32 -9.24
CA SER A 305 12.15 23.61 -9.74
C SER A 305 11.84 22.12 -9.85
N LEU A 306 12.35 21.48 -10.91
CA LEU A 306 12.59 20.06 -10.85
C LEU A 306 13.56 19.84 -9.68
N PHE A 307 13.06 19.12 -8.67
CA PHE A 307 13.72 18.77 -7.40
C PHE A 307 13.67 19.81 -6.29
#